data_AF-A0A7Z2QCW0-F1
#
_entry.id   AF-A0A7Z2QCW0-F1
#
_cell.length_a   1.000
_cell.length_b   1.000
_cell.length_c   1.000
_cell.angle_alpha   90.00
_cell.angle_beta   90.00
_cell.angle_gamma   90.00
#
_symmetry.space_group_name_H-M   'P 1'
#
loop_
_entity.id
_entity.type
_entity.pdbx_description
1 polymer ?
#
loop_
_entity_poly.entity_id
_entity_poly.type
_entity_poly.pdbx_seq_one_letter_code
_entity_poly.pdbx_strand_id
1 'polypeptide(L)'
;MLPGFKISKQMKKFDTIMEKEIGGGFMKYFDGVLLYIFDRFKGERSLSAVYHLLTGKKSSQTIQDGKLFKVGSFFGILKKLKRSKLEQHVLTLLETHLIQSNQNEGYQITSDGKEALSTFLVTKPIPDYLSGWQYHQVSELFWQRLSLFMQSLSYSIHGNMNFYPISKDEEIQNWVKKHFPVKKEKRVLLAEELFQEIRSHLQKLPNPHASFFVMRLSGEGRTGLTVHQLADLHKISYEEAIICFQGVIHGLLFQIQHNSVQYPILASMIEGASGQLPLTLSTKQTFKLLEDGMTIEQIAHTRRLKRSTIEDHLVEIAINVPEFSINPFVDPKAQLEIRLASKEINSQRLKLIKDYVNDQYSYFEIRLTLCKEGI
;
A
#
# COMPACT_ATOMS: atom_id res chain seq x y z
N MET A 1 28.68 -28.29 24.76
CA MET A 1 28.37 -27.30 25.82
C MET A 1 28.74 -25.92 25.31
N LEU A 2 27.75 -25.04 25.20
CA LEU A 2 27.79 -23.77 24.48
C LEU A 2 28.71 -22.73 25.16
N PRO A 3 29.51 -21.97 24.39
CA PRO A 3 30.29 -20.82 24.88
C PRO A 3 29.63 -19.46 24.58
N GLY A 4 29.70 -18.56 25.58
CA GLY A 4 29.99 -17.13 25.45
C GLY A 4 29.09 -16.24 24.56
N PHE A 5 28.11 -15.58 25.17
CA PHE A 5 27.45 -14.40 24.58
C PHE A 5 28.44 -13.23 24.48
N LYS A 6 28.93 -12.95 23.26
CA LYS A 6 29.58 -11.66 22.93
C LYS A 6 28.50 -10.62 22.68
N ILE A 7 28.48 -9.57 23.50
CA ILE A 7 27.69 -8.35 23.29
C ILE A 7 28.08 -7.75 21.94
N SER A 8 27.11 -7.65 21.02
CA SER A 8 27.35 -7.30 19.62
C SER A 8 27.63 -5.79 19.46
N LYS A 9 28.45 -5.44 18.46
CA LYS A 9 28.75 -4.06 18.03
C LYS A 9 27.49 -3.24 17.66
N GLN A 10 26.32 -3.87 17.51
CA GLN A 10 25.06 -3.16 17.27
C GLN A 10 24.57 -2.40 18.51
N MET A 11 24.70 -2.95 19.72
CA MET A 11 24.28 -2.23 20.95
C MET A 11 25.10 -0.96 21.21
N LYS A 12 26.41 -0.98 20.93
CA LYS A 12 27.23 0.23 21.04
C LYS A 12 26.85 1.31 20.02
N LYS A 13 26.28 0.93 18.87
CA LYS A 13 25.73 1.87 17.88
C LYS A 13 24.40 2.47 18.34
N PHE A 14 23.60 1.72 19.10
CA PHE A 14 22.36 2.21 19.72
C PHE A 14 22.64 3.31 20.76
N ASP A 15 23.66 3.15 21.61
CA ASP A 15 24.01 4.16 22.61
C ASP A 15 24.53 5.46 21.95
N THR A 16 25.30 5.37 20.85
CA THR A 16 25.77 6.55 20.11
C THR A 16 24.66 7.26 19.32
N ILE A 17 23.59 6.55 18.95
CA ILE A 17 22.41 7.14 18.28
C ILE A 17 21.54 7.90 19.29
N MET A 18 21.53 7.49 20.56
CA MET A 18 20.85 8.21 21.65
C MET A 18 21.59 9.50 22.05
N GLU A 19 22.90 9.59 21.81
CA GLU A 19 23.73 10.74 22.21
C GLU A 19 23.93 11.82 21.13
N LYS A 20 23.51 11.59 19.88
CA LYS A 20 23.44 12.66 18.87
C LYS A 20 22.03 13.26 18.85
N GLU A 21 21.78 14.07 19.87
CA GLU A 21 20.76 15.11 19.86
C GLU A 21 21.06 16.10 18.73
N ILE A 22 20.53 15.82 17.54
CA ILE A 22 20.29 16.86 16.55
C ILE A 22 19.20 17.73 17.17
N GLY A 23 19.54 18.97 17.51
CA GLY A 23 18.63 19.90 18.18
C GLY A 23 17.27 19.96 17.50
N GLY A 24 16.21 19.59 18.24
CA GLY A 24 14.82 19.85 17.86
C GLY A 24 13.96 18.63 17.53
N GLY A 25 13.65 17.80 18.54
CA GLY A 25 12.47 16.92 18.54
C GLY A 25 12.54 15.65 17.68
N PHE A 26 11.96 14.56 18.19
CA PHE A 26 11.79 13.33 17.42
C PHE A 26 11.05 13.61 16.09
N MET A 27 11.63 13.17 14.96
CA MET A 27 10.97 13.23 13.65
C MET A 27 9.57 12.62 13.73
N LYS A 28 8.58 13.35 13.19
CA LYS A 28 7.20 12.85 13.10
C LYS A 28 7.15 11.69 12.12
N TYR A 29 6.32 10.69 12.40
CA TYR A 29 6.25 9.50 11.57
C TYR A 29 5.91 9.80 10.10
N PHE A 30 4.95 10.70 9.88
CA PHE A 30 4.57 11.09 8.52
C PHE A 30 5.69 11.83 7.78
N ASP A 31 6.52 12.62 8.47
CA ASP A 31 7.71 13.25 7.87
C ASP A 31 8.71 12.20 7.39
N GLY A 32 8.95 11.14 8.18
CA GLY A 32 9.80 10.01 7.79
C GLY A 32 9.25 9.24 6.58
N VAL A 33 7.93 9.05 6.51
CA VAL A 33 7.26 8.46 5.33
C VAL A 33 7.43 9.34 4.09
N LEU A 34 7.32 10.67 4.22
CA LEU A 34 7.54 11.58 3.11
C LEU A 34 9.01 11.57 2.65
N LEU A 35 9.97 11.54 3.58
CA LEU A 35 11.40 11.39 3.24
C LEU A 35 11.65 10.09 2.48
N TYR A 36 11.04 8.98 2.90
CA TYR A 36 11.12 7.72 2.15
C TYR A 36 10.60 7.93 0.71
N ILE A 37 9.41 8.50 0.54
CA ILE A 37 8.83 8.71 -0.80
C ILE A 37 9.71 9.64 -1.65
N PHE A 38 10.22 10.74 -1.08
CA PHE A 38 11.08 11.68 -1.81
C PHE A 38 12.43 11.07 -2.21
N ASP A 39 13.05 10.26 -1.34
CA ASP A 39 14.26 9.51 -1.66
C ASP A 39 14.01 8.56 -2.84
N ARG A 40 12.89 7.82 -2.81
CA ARG A 40 12.49 6.93 -3.92
C ARG A 40 12.22 7.69 -5.21
N PHE A 41 11.56 8.84 -5.14
CA PHE A 41 11.26 9.67 -6.31
C PHE A 41 12.47 10.41 -6.88
N LYS A 42 13.57 10.56 -6.12
CA LYS A 42 14.82 11.20 -6.59
C LYS A 42 14.62 12.61 -7.18
N GLY A 43 13.57 13.33 -6.75
CA GLY A 43 13.17 14.62 -7.33
C GLY A 43 12.59 14.54 -8.75
N GLU A 44 12.22 13.36 -9.24
CA GLU A 44 11.58 13.20 -10.55
C GLU A 44 10.08 13.46 -10.57
N ARG A 45 9.47 13.64 -9.39
CA ARG A 45 8.03 13.80 -9.23
C ARG A 45 7.72 14.97 -8.30
N SER A 46 6.67 15.69 -8.64
CA SER A 46 6.20 16.85 -7.89
C SER A 46 5.39 16.47 -6.66
N LEU A 47 5.07 17.45 -5.81
CA LEU A 47 4.21 17.24 -4.65
C LEU A 47 2.85 16.65 -5.02
N SER A 48 2.30 17.04 -6.18
CA SER A 48 1.03 16.52 -6.67
C SER A 48 1.08 15.01 -6.91
N ALA A 49 2.22 14.46 -7.33
CA ALA A 49 2.37 13.01 -7.49
C ALA A 49 2.34 12.28 -6.14
N VAL A 50 3.03 12.83 -5.11
CA VAL A 50 2.98 12.31 -3.74
C VAL A 50 1.56 12.34 -3.19
N TYR A 51 0.85 13.46 -3.38
CA TYR A 51 -0.53 13.61 -2.96
C TYR A 51 -1.45 12.57 -3.62
N HIS A 52 -1.35 12.42 -4.95
CA HIS A 52 -2.14 11.46 -5.72
C HIS A 52 -1.82 10.01 -5.34
N LEU A 53 -0.56 9.69 -5.06
CA LEU A 53 -0.15 8.39 -4.54
C LEU A 53 -0.85 8.11 -3.20
N LEU A 54 -0.66 8.98 -2.21
CA LEU A 54 -1.17 8.77 -0.85
C LEU A 54 -2.71 8.73 -0.79
N THR A 55 -3.39 9.51 -1.64
CA THR A 55 -4.86 9.55 -1.73
C THR A 55 -5.45 8.47 -2.64
N GLY A 56 -4.62 7.79 -3.44
CA GLY A 56 -5.03 6.67 -4.29
C GLY A 56 -5.71 7.09 -5.59
N LYS A 57 -5.31 8.21 -6.18
CA LYS A 57 -5.81 8.63 -7.51
C LYS A 57 -5.40 7.58 -8.54
N LYS A 58 -6.39 6.91 -9.14
CA LYS A 58 -6.20 5.87 -10.16
C LYS A 58 -5.95 6.46 -11.55
N SER A 59 -4.93 7.31 -11.70
CA SER A 59 -4.45 7.70 -13.03
C SER A 59 -3.32 6.77 -13.47
N SER A 60 -3.16 6.58 -14.79
CA SER A 60 -2.08 5.79 -15.38
C SER A 60 -0.72 6.19 -14.81
N GLN A 61 -0.48 7.51 -14.69
CA GLN A 61 0.76 8.05 -14.12
C GLN A 61 1.01 7.61 -12.69
N THR A 62 0.01 7.69 -11.79
CA THR A 62 0.19 7.33 -10.38
C THR A 62 0.45 5.84 -10.21
N ILE A 63 -0.20 5.00 -11.02
CA ILE A 63 0.01 3.54 -11.01
C ILE A 63 1.44 3.21 -11.46
N GLN A 64 1.88 3.82 -12.56
CA GLN A 64 3.22 3.65 -13.11
C GLN A 64 4.28 4.12 -12.11
N ASP A 65 4.11 5.31 -11.52
CA ASP A 65 5.05 5.85 -10.54
C ASP A 65 5.17 4.95 -9.29
N GLY A 66 4.05 4.37 -8.85
CA GLY A 66 4.04 3.39 -7.77
C GLY A 66 4.97 2.20 -8.03
N LYS A 67 4.98 1.68 -9.26
CA LYS A 67 5.86 0.60 -9.70
C LYS A 67 7.29 1.07 -9.94
N LEU A 68 7.49 2.10 -10.76
CA LEU A 68 8.80 2.60 -11.20
C LEU A 68 9.68 3.02 -10.02
N PHE A 69 9.11 3.71 -9.03
CA PHE A 69 9.86 4.18 -7.86
C PHE A 69 9.75 3.26 -6.65
N LYS A 70 9.00 2.14 -6.76
CA LYS A 70 8.73 1.18 -5.68
C LYS A 70 8.13 1.87 -4.43
N VAL A 71 7.13 2.73 -4.67
CA VAL A 71 6.34 3.44 -3.64
C VAL A 71 4.87 3.02 -3.61
N GLY A 72 4.50 2.00 -4.40
CA GLY A 72 3.13 1.47 -4.47
C GLY A 72 2.56 0.97 -3.14
N SER A 73 3.42 0.68 -2.15
CA SER A 73 3.02 0.37 -0.76
C SER A 73 2.15 1.47 -0.14
N PHE A 74 2.37 2.73 -0.53
CA PHE A 74 1.65 3.89 0.00
C PHE A 74 0.40 4.28 -0.79
N PHE A 75 0.09 3.57 -1.88
CA PHE A 75 -1.03 3.92 -2.74
C PHE A 75 -2.37 3.87 -1.98
N GLY A 76 -3.07 5.00 -1.91
CA GLY A 76 -4.41 5.09 -1.32
C GLY A 76 -4.50 4.85 0.17
N ILE A 77 -3.37 4.82 0.90
CA ILE A 77 -3.37 4.59 2.35
C ILE A 77 -4.05 5.75 3.09
N LEU A 78 -3.85 7.00 2.64
CA LEU A 78 -4.37 8.20 3.28
C LEU A 78 -5.45 8.88 2.42
N LYS A 79 -6.54 8.16 2.12
CA LYS A 79 -7.66 8.64 1.27
C LYS A 79 -8.22 10.01 1.65
N LYS A 80 -8.17 10.38 2.94
CA LYS A 80 -8.70 11.63 3.50
C LYS A 80 -7.64 12.71 3.75
N LEU A 81 -6.41 12.50 3.28
CA LEU A 81 -5.32 13.48 3.42
C LEU A 81 -5.71 14.79 2.75
N LYS A 82 -5.59 15.90 3.48
CA LYS A 82 -5.75 17.24 2.90
C LYS A 82 -4.44 17.70 2.27
N ARG A 83 -4.51 18.34 1.11
CA ARG A 83 -3.33 18.90 0.43
C ARG A 83 -2.57 19.89 1.30
N SER A 84 -3.26 20.77 2.00
CA SER A 84 -2.65 21.74 2.92
C SER A 84 -1.87 21.07 4.06
N LYS A 85 -2.33 19.92 4.56
CA LYS A 85 -1.62 19.15 5.57
C LYS A 85 -0.30 18.62 5.01
N LEU A 86 -0.32 18.05 3.81
CA LEU A 86 0.89 17.60 3.12
C LEU A 86 1.88 18.76 2.90
N GLU A 87 1.39 19.92 2.46
CA GLU A 87 2.22 21.12 2.26
C GLU A 87 2.88 21.59 3.56
N GLN A 88 2.16 21.56 4.70
CA GLN A 88 2.74 21.88 6.01
C GLN A 88 3.92 20.95 6.38
N HIS A 89 3.79 19.64 6.14
CA HIS A 89 4.87 18.70 6.42
C HIS A 89 6.09 18.93 5.50
N VAL A 90 5.86 19.25 4.23
CA VAL A 90 6.94 19.61 3.29
C VAL A 90 7.65 20.90 3.71
N LEU A 91 6.92 21.92 4.18
CA LEU A 91 7.54 23.14 4.71
C LEU A 91 8.45 22.84 5.90
N THR A 92 8.02 22.01 6.85
CA THR A 92 8.87 21.58 7.98
C THR A 92 10.13 20.85 7.50
N LEU A 93 10.02 19.97 6.51
CA LEU A 93 11.17 19.25 5.95
C LEU A 93 12.17 20.17 5.22
N LEU A 94 11.69 21.25 4.60
CA LEU A 94 12.53 22.29 3.97
C LEU A 94 13.22 23.15 5.03
N GLU A 95 12.49 23.61 6.05
CA GLU A 95 13.01 24.43 7.16
C GLU A 95 14.07 23.69 7.99
N THR A 96 13.93 22.37 8.10
CA THR A 96 14.91 21.49 8.77
C THR A 96 16.02 21.00 7.84
N HIS A 97 16.09 21.51 6.60
CA HIS A 97 17.11 21.17 5.60
C HIS A 97 17.22 19.66 5.26
N LEU A 98 16.17 18.87 5.52
CA LEU A 98 16.15 17.44 5.19
C LEU A 98 15.82 17.20 3.71
N ILE A 99 15.14 18.15 3.07
CA ILE A 99 14.90 18.16 1.63
C ILE A 99 15.23 19.52 1.02
N GLN A 100 15.41 19.55 -0.29
CA GLN A 100 15.54 20.76 -1.10
C GLN A 100 14.64 20.66 -2.32
N SER A 101 14.07 21.78 -2.76
CA SER A 101 13.37 21.86 -4.04
C SER A 101 14.36 21.78 -5.20
N ASN A 102 13.95 21.18 -6.31
CA ASN A 102 14.72 21.20 -7.55
C ASN A 102 14.02 22.04 -8.62
N GLN A 103 14.69 22.23 -9.76
CA GLN A 103 14.20 23.04 -10.89
C GLN A 103 12.91 22.51 -11.54
N ASN A 104 12.44 21.31 -11.18
CA ASN A 104 11.30 20.64 -11.80
C ASN A 104 10.12 20.44 -10.83
N GLU A 105 9.97 21.32 -9.84
CA GLU A 105 8.92 21.26 -8.81
C GLU A 105 8.92 19.97 -7.96
N GLY A 106 10.01 19.19 -8.04
CA GLY A 106 10.24 18.00 -7.23
C GLY A 106 11.13 18.31 -6.02
N TYR A 107 11.23 17.34 -5.11
CA TYR A 107 12.07 17.44 -3.93
C TYR A 107 13.16 16.37 -3.94
N GLN A 108 14.38 16.77 -3.60
CA GLN A 108 15.50 15.88 -3.38
C GLN A 108 15.85 15.86 -1.90
N ILE A 109 16.15 14.68 -1.38
CA ILE A 109 16.64 14.52 -0.02
C ILE A 109 18.11 14.95 0.09
N THR A 110 18.46 15.67 1.17
CA THR A 110 19.84 16.11 1.44
C THR A 110 20.67 14.98 2.09
N SER A 111 21.95 15.22 2.37
CA SER A 111 22.76 14.31 3.19
C SER A 111 22.11 14.04 4.54
N ASP A 112 21.64 15.11 5.18
CA ASP A 112 21.06 15.09 6.51
C ASP A 112 19.70 14.39 6.49
N GLY A 113 18.93 14.62 5.42
CA GLY A 113 17.70 13.87 5.15
C GLY A 113 17.95 12.37 5.03
N LYS A 114 19.02 11.93 4.36
CA LYS A 114 19.36 10.49 4.24
C LYS A 114 19.74 9.86 5.58
N GLU A 115 20.52 10.57 6.39
CA GLU A 115 20.83 10.12 7.76
C GLU A 115 19.55 10.02 8.60
N ALA A 116 18.71 11.04 8.54
CA ALA A 116 17.45 11.08 9.26
C ALA A 116 16.46 9.97 8.80
N LEU A 117 16.39 9.70 7.50
CA LEU A 117 15.62 8.59 6.93
C LEU A 117 16.16 7.23 7.42
N SER A 118 17.49 7.06 7.45
CA SER A 118 18.11 5.83 7.95
C SER A 118 17.76 5.57 9.41
N THR A 119 17.79 6.62 10.24
CA THR A 119 17.37 6.54 11.65
C THR A 119 15.86 6.27 11.78
N PHE A 120 15.03 6.91 10.96
CA PHE A 120 13.58 6.69 10.95
C PHE A 120 13.22 5.23 10.64
N LEU A 121 13.83 4.63 9.61
CA LEU A 121 13.54 3.25 9.22
C LEU A 121 13.91 2.22 10.30
N VAL A 122 14.87 2.54 11.18
CA VAL A 122 15.25 1.68 12.31
C VAL A 122 14.35 1.90 13.53
N THR A 123 14.05 3.17 13.84
CA THR A 123 13.36 3.54 15.09
C THR A 123 11.83 3.50 14.97
N LYS A 124 11.29 3.76 13.78
CA LYS A 124 9.86 3.84 13.47
C LYS A 124 9.58 3.20 12.09
N PRO A 125 9.81 1.89 11.93
CA PRO A 125 9.73 1.25 10.62
C PRO A 125 8.34 1.39 9.97
N ILE A 126 8.33 1.47 8.64
CA ILE A 126 7.12 1.31 7.82
C ILE A 126 6.66 -0.15 7.94
N PRO A 127 5.36 -0.45 8.11
CA PRO A 127 4.91 -1.83 8.25
C PRO A 127 5.28 -2.69 7.04
N ASP A 128 5.91 -3.85 7.29
CA ASP A 128 6.48 -4.73 6.25
C ASP A 128 5.46 -5.16 5.19
N TYR A 129 4.21 -5.43 5.61
CA TYR A 129 3.14 -5.89 4.71
C TYR A 129 2.32 -4.75 4.11
N LEU A 130 2.70 -3.49 4.31
CA LEU A 130 1.95 -2.36 3.76
C LEU A 130 1.97 -2.40 2.23
N SER A 131 0.87 -2.87 1.63
CA SER A 131 0.71 -2.93 0.17
C SER A 131 -0.58 -2.24 -0.27
N GLY A 132 -0.59 -0.91 -0.23
CA GLY A 132 -1.73 -0.10 -0.65
C GLY A 132 -2.22 -0.42 -2.06
N TRP A 133 -1.30 -0.52 -3.02
CA TRP A 133 -1.66 -0.84 -4.41
C TRP A 133 -2.32 -2.22 -4.58
N GLN A 134 -1.87 -3.23 -3.83
CA GLN A 134 -2.44 -4.57 -3.94
C GLN A 134 -3.80 -4.67 -3.25
N TYR A 135 -3.96 -4.00 -2.11
CA TYR A 135 -5.10 -4.24 -1.23
C TYR A 135 -6.13 -3.10 -1.18
N HIS A 136 -5.91 -1.96 -1.83
CA HIS A 136 -6.81 -0.78 -1.72
C HIS A 136 -8.28 -1.05 -2.07
N GLN A 137 -8.58 -2.09 -2.86
CA GLN A 137 -9.95 -2.46 -3.24
C GLN A 137 -10.62 -3.37 -2.20
N VAL A 138 -9.85 -4.16 -1.45
CA VAL A 138 -10.36 -5.22 -0.58
C VAL A 138 -10.22 -4.91 0.91
N SER A 139 -9.23 -4.10 1.33
CA SER A 139 -8.97 -3.81 2.75
C SER A 139 -10.19 -3.26 3.51
N GLU A 140 -10.94 -2.36 2.87
CA GLU A 140 -12.11 -1.74 3.48
C GLU A 140 -13.27 -2.74 3.63
N LEU A 141 -13.57 -3.49 2.56
CA LEU A 141 -14.57 -4.56 2.56
C LEU A 141 -14.24 -5.62 3.61
N PHE A 142 -12.99 -6.10 3.61
CA PHE A 142 -12.49 -7.10 4.56
C PHE A 142 -12.68 -6.63 6.00
N TRP A 143 -12.24 -5.42 6.33
CA TRP A 143 -12.36 -4.89 7.68
C TRP A 143 -13.82 -4.72 8.10
N GLN A 144 -14.69 -4.20 7.23
CA GLN A 144 -16.11 -4.00 7.54
C GLN A 144 -16.83 -5.34 7.79
N ARG A 145 -16.59 -6.35 6.97
CA ARG A 145 -17.15 -7.70 7.17
C ARG A 145 -16.61 -8.32 8.45
N LEU A 146 -15.29 -8.35 8.63
CA LEU A 146 -14.66 -8.96 9.80
C LEU A 146 -15.13 -8.31 11.11
N SER A 147 -15.08 -6.98 11.19
CA SER A 147 -15.45 -6.26 12.42
C SER A 147 -16.93 -6.45 12.78
N LEU A 148 -17.85 -6.44 11.81
CA LEU A 148 -19.27 -6.68 12.08
C LEU A 148 -19.53 -8.15 12.43
N PHE A 149 -18.83 -9.08 11.80
CA PHE A 149 -18.93 -10.50 12.09
C PHE A 149 -18.48 -10.80 13.53
N MET A 150 -17.35 -10.23 13.95
CA MET A 150 -16.85 -10.35 15.33
C MET A 150 -17.79 -9.71 16.35
N GLN A 151 -18.35 -8.53 16.06
CA GLN A 151 -19.39 -7.92 16.90
C GLN A 151 -20.57 -8.89 17.06
N SER A 152 -21.06 -9.44 15.96
CA SER A 152 -22.22 -10.35 15.95
C SER A 152 -21.96 -11.62 16.75
N LEU A 153 -20.77 -12.22 16.62
CA LEU A 153 -20.36 -13.39 17.41
C LEU A 153 -20.31 -13.07 18.90
N SER A 154 -19.67 -11.96 19.28
CA SER A 154 -19.55 -11.53 20.68
C SER A 154 -20.94 -11.36 21.33
N TYR A 155 -21.83 -10.61 20.69
CA TYR A 155 -23.22 -10.42 21.14
C TYR A 155 -24.00 -11.75 21.23
N SER A 156 -23.88 -12.61 20.22
CA SER A 156 -24.56 -13.91 20.21
C SER A 156 -24.09 -14.85 21.32
N ILE A 157 -22.80 -14.88 21.64
CA ILE A 157 -22.25 -15.76 22.68
C ILE A 157 -22.77 -15.34 24.05
N HIS A 158 -22.92 -14.03 24.27
CA HIS A 158 -23.50 -13.43 25.47
C HIS A 158 -25.04 -13.50 25.51
N GLY A 159 -25.68 -14.16 24.53
CA GLY A 159 -27.13 -14.35 24.50
C GLY A 159 -27.94 -13.11 24.10
N ASN A 160 -27.29 -12.06 23.60
CA ASN A 160 -27.95 -10.84 23.16
C ASN A 160 -27.84 -10.69 21.64
N MET A 161 -28.93 -10.92 20.90
CA MET A 161 -28.96 -10.73 19.45
C MET A 161 -29.47 -9.34 19.03
N ASN A 162 -29.92 -8.52 19.98
CA ASN A 162 -30.47 -7.20 19.74
C ASN A 162 -29.38 -6.15 20.00
N PHE A 163 -28.67 -5.78 18.95
CA PHE A 163 -27.61 -4.78 19.03
C PHE A 163 -27.58 -3.89 17.79
N TYR A 164 -26.97 -2.72 17.95
CA TYR A 164 -26.74 -1.80 16.85
C TYR A 164 -25.49 -2.24 16.08
N PRO A 165 -25.61 -2.61 14.78
CA PRO A 165 -24.46 -3.02 13.99
C PRO A 165 -23.52 -1.83 13.78
N ILE A 166 -22.20 -2.08 13.87
CA ILE A 166 -21.18 -1.03 13.64
C ILE A 166 -21.17 -0.51 12.20
N SER A 167 -21.72 -1.26 11.24
CA SER A 167 -21.84 -0.85 9.85
C SER A 167 -23.31 -0.65 9.47
N LYS A 168 -23.61 0.46 8.81
CA LYS A 168 -24.92 0.73 8.20
C LYS A 168 -25.04 0.22 6.76
N ASP A 169 -23.96 -0.31 6.21
CA ASP A 169 -23.92 -0.82 4.84
C ASP A 169 -24.73 -2.13 4.74
N GLU A 170 -25.78 -2.11 3.92
CA GLU A 170 -26.69 -3.24 3.74
C GLU A 170 -26.00 -4.45 3.10
N GLU A 171 -25.06 -4.26 2.18
CA GLU A 171 -24.33 -5.36 1.55
C GLU A 171 -23.47 -6.09 2.59
N ILE A 172 -22.79 -5.33 3.46
CA ILE A 172 -21.99 -5.88 4.56
C ILE A 172 -22.88 -6.63 5.54
N GLN A 173 -24.01 -6.05 5.95
CA GLN A 173 -24.94 -6.70 6.88
C GLN A 173 -25.53 -7.98 6.29
N ASN A 174 -25.94 -7.95 5.03
CA ASN A 174 -26.49 -9.12 4.34
C ASN A 174 -25.44 -10.23 4.19
N TRP A 175 -24.19 -9.86 3.89
CA TRP A 175 -23.09 -10.82 3.88
C TRP A 175 -22.90 -11.47 5.25
N VAL A 176 -22.84 -10.68 6.34
CA VAL A 176 -22.69 -11.23 7.70
C VAL A 176 -23.86 -12.15 8.03
N LYS A 177 -25.10 -11.74 7.80
CA LYS A 177 -26.30 -12.58 8.06
C LYS A 177 -26.26 -13.90 7.29
N LYS A 178 -25.84 -13.88 6.02
CA LYS A 178 -25.71 -15.08 5.18
C LYS A 178 -24.67 -16.06 5.72
N HIS A 179 -23.56 -15.56 6.27
CA HIS A 179 -22.45 -16.39 6.77
C HIS A 179 -22.55 -16.70 8.27
N PHE A 180 -23.55 -16.15 8.97
CA PHE A 180 -23.71 -16.35 10.41
C PHE A 180 -24.40 -17.69 10.70
N PRO A 181 -23.81 -18.59 11.51
CA PRO A 181 -24.41 -19.90 11.79
C PRO A 181 -25.77 -19.80 12.47
N VAL A 182 -26.71 -20.69 12.11
CA VAL A 182 -28.04 -20.73 12.76
C VAL A 182 -27.96 -21.25 14.20
N LYS A 183 -27.17 -22.30 14.44
CA LYS A 183 -27.05 -22.96 15.76
C LYS A 183 -26.02 -22.26 16.65
N LYS A 184 -26.34 -22.08 17.94
CA LYS A 184 -25.48 -21.38 18.92
C LYS A 184 -24.14 -22.09 19.10
N GLU A 185 -24.13 -23.42 19.14
CA GLU A 185 -22.92 -24.23 19.36
C GLU A 185 -21.91 -24.00 18.23
N LYS A 186 -22.40 -23.89 16.99
CA LYS A 186 -21.56 -23.56 15.83
C LYS A 186 -20.98 -22.15 15.90
N ARG A 187 -21.68 -21.19 16.50
CA ARG A 187 -21.19 -19.82 16.67
C ARG A 187 -20.04 -19.75 17.68
N VAL A 188 -20.12 -20.53 18.76
CA VAL A 188 -19.06 -20.63 19.77
C VAL A 188 -17.79 -21.20 19.14
N LEU A 189 -17.90 -22.34 18.46
CA LEU A 189 -16.77 -22.96 17.74
C LEU A 189 -16.16 -22.00 16.72
N LEU A 190 -17.00 -21.34 15.90
CA LEU A 190 -16.53 -20.39 14.90
C LEU A 190 -15.80 -19.19 15.52
N ALA A 191 -16.23 -18.71 16.68
CA ALA A 191 -15.56 -17.63 17.38
C ALA A 191 -14.20 -18.06 17.94
N GLU A 192 -14.08 -19.29 18.45
CA GLU A 192 -12.81 -19.86 18.89
C GLU A 192 -11.83 -20.03 17.73
N GLU A 193 -12.28 -20.60 16.61
CA GLU A 193 -11.47 -20.78 15.40
C GLU A 193 -11.01 -19.43 14.81
N LEU A 194 -11.93 -18.47 14.67
CA LEU A 194 -11.60 -17.11 14.21
C LEU A 194 -10.60 -16.42 15.14
N PHE A 195 -10.74 -16.61 16.45
CA PHE A 195 -9.78 -16.09 17.42
C PHE A 195 -8.39 -16.69 17.19
N GLN A 196 -8.27 -18.00 16.91
CA GLN A 196 -6.98 -18.62 16.62
C GLN A 196 -6.36 -18.09 15.31
N GLU A 197 -7.16 -17.97 14.25
CA GLU A 197 -6.70 -17.38 12.97
C GLU A 197 -6.12 -15.98 13.20
N ILE A 198 -6.88 -15.09 13.82
CA ILE A 198 -6.44 -13.70 14.11
C ILE A 198 -5.21 -13.71 15.02
N ARG A 199 -5.24 -14.45 16.12
CA ARG A 199 -4.15 -14.49 17.12
C ARG A 199 -2.84 -14.97 16.50
N SER A 200 -2.89 -16.01 15.67
CA SER A 200 -1.69 -16.57 15.01
C SER A 200 -0.97 -15.56 14.12
N HIS A 201 -1.70 -14.57 13.58
CA HIS A 201 -1.12 -13.45 12.85
C HIS A 201 -0.65 -12.34 13.81
N LEU A 202 -1.53 -11.87 14.70
CA LEU A 202 -1.25 -10.72 15.57
C LEU A 202 -0.05 -10.96 16.50
N GLN A 203 0.18 -12.19 16.95
CA GLN A 203 1.34 -12.53 17.79
C GLN A 203 2.70 -12.37 17.09
N LYS A 204 2.71 -12.30 15.76
CA LYS A 204 3.93 -12.08 14.95
C LYS A 204 4.23 -10.59 14.77
N LEU A 205 3.30 -9.71 15.13
CA LEU A 205 3.44 -8.26 14.96
C LEU A 205 4.05 -7.62 16.21
N PRO A 206 4.78 -6.50 16.08
CA PRO A 206 5.15 -5.68 17.22
C PRO A 206 3.91 -5.27 18.04
N ASN A 207 4.03 -5.32 19.38
CA ASN A 207 2.93 -5.07 20.33
C ASN A 207 2.03 -3.86 20.01
N PRO A 208 2.52 -2.66 19.64
CA PRO A 208 1.63 -1.54 19.32
C PRO A 208 0.69 -1.89 18.15
N HIS A 209 1.16 -2.55 17.09
CA HIS A 209 0.38 -2.89 15.90
C HIS A 209 -0.78 -3.84 16.20
N ALA A 210 -0.56 -4.88 17.02
CA ALA A 210 -1.64 -5.77 17.44
C ALA A 210 -2.73 -5.02 18.22
N SER A 211 -2.33 -4.06 19.07
CA SER A 211 -3.25 -3.20 19.81
C SER A 211 -4.13 -2.35 18.89
N PHE A 212 -3.57 -1.75 17.83
CA PHE A 212 -4.33 -0.97 16.84
C PHE A 212 -5.48 -1.77 16.20
N PHE A 213 -5.31 -3.08 16.04
CA PHE A 213 -6.38 -3.94 15.52
C PHE A 213 -7.42 -4.26 16.60
N VAL A 214 -6.97 -4.81 17.74
CA VAL A 214 -7.85 -5.31 18.80
C VAL A 214 -8.69 -4.18 19.40
N MET A 215 -8.12 -2.99 19.56
CA MET A 215 -8.82 -1.86 20.15
C MET A 215 -9.93 -1.28 19.28
N ARG A 216 -9.96 -1.59 17.97
CA ARG A 216 -11.04 -1.17 17.06
C ARG A 216 -12.19 -2.15 16.99
N LEU A 217 -12.06 -3.34 17.57
CA LEU A 217 -13.13 -4.31 17.59
C LEU A 217 -14.21 -3.90 18.58
N SER A 218 -15.47 -4.05 18.15
CA SER A 218 -16.64 -3.84 19.00
C SER A 218 -17.27 -5.19 19.33
N GLY A 219 -17.88 -5.29 20.50
CA GLY A 219 -18.55 -6.49 20.98
C GLY A 219 -19.50 -6.16 22.12
N GLU A 220 -20.02 -7.19 22.77
CA GLU A 220 -20.84 -7.02 23.96
C GLU A 220 -20.03 -6.31 25.06
N GLY A 221 -20.61 -5.30 25.70
CA GLY A 221 -19.95 -4.49 26.73
C GLY A 221 -18.82 -3.56 26.24
N ARG A 222 -18.52 -3.50 24.93
CA ARG A 222 -17.41 -2.67 24.41
C ARG A 222 -17.65 -2.10 23.02
N THR A 223 -17.52 -0.77 22.90
CA THR A 223 -17.40 -0.08 21.61
C THR A 223 -15.93 0.04 21.20
N GLY A 224 -15.61 -0.38 19.98
CA GLY A 224 -14.27 -0.25 19.42
C GLY A 224 -13.90 1.21 19.13
N LEU A 225 -12.62 1.53 19.28
CA LEU A 225 -12.11 2.87 19.09
C LEU A 225 -12.08 3.26 17.60
N THR A 226 -12.35 4.54 17.34
CA THR A 226 -12.06 5.16 16.04
C THR A 226 -10.55 5.34 15.87
N VAL A 227 -10.09 5.53 14.63
CA VAL A 227 -8.66 5.79 14.36
C VAL A 227 -8.18 7.09 15.02
N HIS A 228 -9.04 8.10 15.18
CA HIS A 228 -8.71 9.33 15.92
C HIS A 228 -8.49 9.03 17.41
N GLN A 229 -9.42 8.31 18.05
CA GLN A 229 -9.28 7.93 19.45
C GLN A 229 -8.05 7.05 19.71
N LEU A 230 -7.68 6.19 18.74
CA LEU A 230 -6.43 5.43 18.81
C LEU A 230 -5.20 6.34 18.72
N ALA A 231 -5.21 7.29 17.79
CA ALA A 231 -4.11 8.25 17.66
C ALA A 231 -3.91 9.04 18.97
N ASP A 232 -5.00 9.53 19.56
CA ASP A 232 -4.99 10.25 20.84
C ASP A 232 -4.49 9.37 21.99
N LEU A 233 -5.00 8.13 22.10
CA LEU A 233 -4.62 7.18 23.15
C LEU A 233 -3.13 6.85 23.10
N HIS A 234 -2.59 6.62 21.91
CA HIS A 234 -1.18 6.30 21.69
C HIS A 234 -0.28 7.54 21.58
N LYS A 235 -0.85 8.75 21.64
CA LYS A 235 -0.14 10.04 21.45
C LYS A 235 0.65 10.11 20.15
N ILE A 236 0.07 9.60 19.07
CA ILE A 236 0.64 9.61 17.72
C ILE A 236 -0.21 10.42 16.76
N SER A 237 0.32 10.67 15.56
CA SER A 237 -0.45 11.33 14.50
C SER A 237 -1.56 10.43 13.95
N TYR A 238 -2.61 11.05 13.38
CA TYR A 238 -3.67 10.33 12.70
C TYR A 238 -3.15 9.53 11.50
N GLU A 239 -2.20 10.09 10.75
CA GLU A 239 -1.57 9.46 9.60
C GLU A 239 -0.80 8.20 10.01
N GLU A 240 -0.04 8.26 11.10
CA GLU A 240 0.66 7.11 11.68
C GLU A 240 -0.33 6.01 12.11
N ALA A 241 -1.40 6.39 12.81
CA ALA A 241 -2.44 5.44 13.22
C ALA A 241 -3.11 4.74 12.02
N ILE A 242 -3.38 5.48 10.93
CA ILE A 242 -3.89 4.87 9.68
C ILE A 242 -2.86 3.91 9.08
N ILE A 243 -1.61 4.35 8.90
CA ILE A 243 -0.57 3.55 8.24
C ILE A 243 -0.33 2.25 9.00
N CYS A 244 -0.19 2.32 10.33
CA CYS A 244 -0.02 1.15 11.18
C CYS A 244 -1.24 0.22 11.11
N PHE A 245 -2.46 0.77 11.20
CA PHE A 245 -3.68 -0.03 11.10
C PHE A 245 -3.80 -0.73 9.74
N GLN A 246 -3.55 -0.03 8.63
CA GLN A 246 -3.54 -0.61 7.29
C GLN A 246 -2.44 -1.67 7.14
N GLY A 247 -1.28 -1.46 7.76
CA GLY A 247 -0.21 -2.47 7.80
C GLY A 247 -0.68 -3.80 8.40
N VAL A 248 -1.46 -3.76 9.48
CA VAL A 248 -2.04 -4.96 10.10
C VAL A 248 -3.07 -5.63 9.17
N ILE A 249 -3.97 -4.84 8.58
CA ILE A 249 -4.98 -5.36 7.65
C ILE A 249 -4.33 -6.00 6.41
N HIS A 250 -3.33 -5.33 5.84
CA HIS A 250 -2.58 -5.84 4.69
C HIS A 250 -1.76 -7.09 5.05
N GLY A 251 -1.24 -7.17 6.28
CA GLY A 251 -0.62 -8.38 6.81
C GLY A 251 -1.58 -9.57 6.84
N LEU A 252 -2.81 -9.38 7.34
CA LEU A 252 -3.84 -10.42 7.33
C LEU A 252 -4.22 -10.84 5.90
N LEU A 253 -4.44 -9.87 5.01
CA LEU A 253 -4.75 -10.14 3.60
C LEU A 253 -3.63 -10.90 2.88
N PHE A 254 -2.38 -10.56 3.18
CA PHE A 254 -1.22 -11.29 2.66
C PHE A 254 -1.24 -12.75 3.11
N GLN A 255 -1.52 -13.02 4.39
CA GLN A 255 -1.61 -14.39 4.89
C GLN A 255 -2.77 -15.16 4.25
N ILE A 256 -3.93 -14.54 4.08
CA ILE A 256 -5.09 -15.15 3.41
C ILE A 256 -4.73 -15.56 1.96
N GLN A 257 -4.02 -14.69 1.22
CA GLN A 257 -3.66 -14.97 -0.17
C GLN A 257 -2.64 -16.10 -0.33
N HIS A 258 -1.69 -16.24 0.60
CA HIS A 258 -0.59 -17.20 0.48
C HIS A 258 -0.80 -18.48 1.29
N ASN A 259 -1.69 -18.47 2.29
CA ASN A 259 -1.91 -19.56 3.23
C ASN A 259 -3.43 -19.80 3.47
N SER A 260 -4.28 -19.71 2.44
CA SER A 260 -5.74 -19.75 2.57
C SER A 260 -6.29 -20.97 3.35
N VAL A 261 -5.63 -22.12 3.26
CA VAL A 261 -5.99 -23.35 4.03
C VAL A 261 -5.84 -23.15 5.53
N GLN A 262 -4.91 -22.30 5.98
CA GLN A 262 -4.69 -21.98 7.39
C GLN A 262 -5.65 -20.90 7.90
N TYR A 263 -6.22 -20.09 7.02
CA TYR A 263 -7.10 -18.97 7.37
C TYR A 263 -8.47 -19.06 6.67
N PRO A 264 -9.20 -20.18 6.75
CA PRO A 264 -10.45 -20.38 6.00
C PRO A 264 -11.54 -19.38 6.38
N ILE A 265 -11.66 -18.99 7.65
CA ILE A 265 -12.69 -18.04 8.10
C ILE A 265 -12.35 -16.64 7.60
N LEU A 266 -11.12 -16.19 7.77
CA LEU A 266 -10.68 -14.89 7.25
C LEU A 266 -10.73 -14.85 5.71
N ALA A 267 -10.43 -15.95 5.03
CA ALA A 267 -10.56 -16.05 3.57
C ALA A 267 -12.01 -15.84 3.10
N SER A 268 -13.00 -16.35 3.84
CA SER A 268 -14.42 -16.12 3.49
C SER A 268 -14.77 -14.63 3.48
N MET A 269 -14.13 -13.81 4.33
CA MET A 269 -14.41 -12.36 4.42
C MET A 269 -14.12 -11.63 3.10
N ILE A 270 -13.23 -12.16 2.26
CA ILE A 270 -12.88 -11.59 0.95
C ILE A 270 -13.53 -12.32 -0.23
N GLU A 271 -14.50 -13.21 0.03
CA GLU A 271 -15.26 -13.88 -1.02
C GLU A 271 -16.00 -12.86 -1.89
N GLY A 272 -15.95 -13.07 -3.21
CA GLY A 272 -16.46 -12.14 -4.22
C GLY A 272 -15.55 -10.95 -4.53
N ALA A 273 -14.53 -10.69 -3.70
CA ALA A 273 -13.46 -9.72 -3.98
C ALA A 273 -12.16 -10.40 -4.46
N SER A 274 -12.01 -11.70 -4.15
CA SER A 274 -10.86 -12.53 -4.50
C SER A 274 -10.81 -12.82 -6.01
N GLY A 275 -9.66 -12.60 -6.64
CA GLY A 275 -9.43 -12.91 -8.06
C GLY A 275 -9.49 -11.72 -9.02
N GLN A 276 -9.78 -10.51 -8.52
CA GLN A 276 -9.60 -9.33 -9.35
C GLN A 276 -8.13 -8.91 -9.33
N LEU A 277 -7.43 -9.12 -10.45
CA LEU A 277 -6.18 -8.40 -10.73
C LEU A 277 -6.39 -6.92 -10.36
N PRO A 278 -5.39 -6.22 -9.79
CA PRO A 278 -5.50 -4.81 -9.38
C PRO A 278 -5.54 -3.85 -10.59
N LEU A 279 -6.30 -4.23 -11.63
CA LEU A 279 -6.62 -3.45 -12.80
C LEU A 279 -7.84 -2.57 -12.52
N THR A 280 -7.84 -1.37 -13.06
CA THR A 280 -9.04 -0.54 -13.18
C THR A 280 -10.09 -1.24 -14.03
N LEU A 281 -11.36 -0.87 -13.85
CA LEU A 281 -12.47 -1.46 -14.62
C LEU A 281 -12.29 -1.26 -16.12
N SER A 282 -11.80 -0.09 -16.55
CA SER A 282 -11.52 0.20 -17.95
C SER A 282 -10.37 -0.64 -18.51
N THR A 283 -9.33 -0.88 -17.70
CA THR A 283 -8.19 -1.72 -18.09
C THR A 283 -8.59 -3.19 -18.23
N LYS A 284 -9.47 -3.70 -17.36
CA LYS A 284 -10.02 -5.07 -17.48
C LYS A 284 -10.76 -5.29 -18.81
N GLN A 285 -11.51 -4.29 -19.28
CA GLN A 285 -12.18 -4.36 -20.58
C GLN A 285 -11.19 -4.38 -21.74
N THR A 286 -10.13 -3.57 -21.69
CA THR A 286 -9.04 -3.65 -22.69
C THR A 286 -8.38 -5.01 -22.67
N PHE A 287 -8.09 -5.53 -21.48
CA PHE A 287 -7.37 -6.79 -21.33
C PHE A 287 -8.13 -7.96 -21.95
N LYS A 288 -9.45 -8.03 -21.72
CA LYS A 288 -10.30 -9.03 -22.36
C LYS A 288 -10.24 -8.98 -23.89
N LEU A 289 -10.33 -7.78 -24.47
CA LEU A 289 -10.28 -7.63 -25.94
C LEU A 289 -8.89 -7.95 -26.52
N LEU A 290 -7.82 -7.70 -25.76
CA LEU A 290 -6.47 -8.14 -26.13
C LEU A 290 -6.35 -9.67 -26.11
N GLU A 291 -6.93 -10.33 -25.09
CA GLU A 291 -6.97 -11.80 -25.00
C GLU A 291 -7.79 -12.41 -26.16
N ASP A 292 -8.80 -11.69 -26.65
CA ASP A 292 -9.57 -12.05 -27.85
C ASP A 292 -8.79 -11.81 -29.17
N GLY A 293 -7.52 -11.37 -29.10
CA GLY A 293 -6.61 -11.20 -30.24
C GLY A 293 -6.74 -9.86 -30.98
N MET A 294 -7.45 -8.87 -30.42
CA MET A 294 -7.61 -7.56 -31.06
C MET A 294 -6.35 -6.69 -30.94
N THR A 295 -6.06 -5.88 -31.96
CA THR A 295 -4.95 -4.91 -31.94
C THR A 295 -5.31 -3.64 -31.15
N ILE A 296 -4.30 -2.84 -30.80
CA ILE A 296 -4.47 -1.54 -30.11
C ILE A 296 -5.46 -0.64 -30.87
N GLU A 297 -5.34 -0.56 -32.19
CA GLU A 297 -6.19 0.26 -33.06
C GLU A 297 -7.63 -0.24 -33.08
N GLN A 298 -7.82 -1.56 -33.18
CA GLN A 298 -9.13 -2.18 -33.16
C GLN A 298 -9.83 -1.94 -31.82
N ILE A 299 -9.10 -2.11 -30.71
CA ILE A 299 -9.64 -1.86 -29.37
C ILE A 299 -9.98 -0.37 -29.21
N ALA A 300 -9.09 0.53 -29.63
CA ALA A 300 -9.34 1.97 -29.58
C ALA A 300 -10.63 2.34 -30.34
N HIS A 301 -10.83 1.78 -31.54
CA HIS A 301 -12.03 1.98 -32.34
C HIS A 301 -13.29 1.41 -31.67
N THR A 302 -13.28 0.13 -31.29
CA THR A 302 -14.43 -0.56 -30.67
C THR A 302 -14.84 0.08 -29.34
N ARG A 303 -13.86 0.50 -28.53
CA ARG A 303 -14.12 1.16 -27.24
C ARG A 303 -14.35 2.67 -27.36
N ARG A 304 -14.17 3.27 -28.55
CA ARG A 304 -14.21 4.72 -28.80
C ARG A 304 -13.27 5.50 -27.87
N LEU A 305 -12.05 4.98 -27.69
CA LEU A 305 -11.00 5.59 -26.88
C LEU A 305 -9.83 6.03 -27.76
N LYS A 306 -9.05 7.00 -27.26
CA LYS A 306 -7.79 7.37 -27.92
C LYS A 306 -6.79 6.21 -27.82
N ARG A 307 -5.94 6.06 -28.84
CA ARG A 307 -4.82 5.10 -28.82
C ARG A 307 -3.97 5.24 -27.55
N SER A 308 -3.65 6.47 -27.14
CA SER A 308 -2.88 6.74 -25.92
C SER A 308 -3.56 6.22 -24.64
N THR A 309 -4.89 6.20 -24.59
CA THR A 309 -5.65 5.61 -23.48
C THR A 309 -5.55 4.09 -23.46
N ILE A 310 -5.55 3.45 -24.63
CA ILE A 310 -5.32 2.00 -24.73
C ILE A 310 -3.89 1.66 -24.32
N GLU A 311 -2.90 2.41 -24.82
CA GLU A 311 -1.49 2.28 -24.42
C GLU A 311 -1.29 2.40 -22.89
N ASP A 312 -1.97 3.33 -22.23
CA ASP A 312 -2.00 3.46 -20.77
C ASP A 312 -2.54 2.18 -20.08
N HIS A 313 -3.62 1.59 -20.62
CA HIS A 313 -4.16 0.34 -20.10
C HIS A 313 -3.17 -0.83 -20.29
N LEU A 314 -2.46 -0.91 -21.43
CA LEU A 314 -1.44 -1.95 -21.66
C LEU A 314 -0.31 -1.86 -20.63
N VAL A 315 0.14 -0.65 -20.29
CA VAL A 315 1.15 -0.46 -19.24
C VAL A 315 0.63 -0.93 -17.89
N GLU A 316 -0.61 -0.61 -17.53
CA GLU A 316 -1.22 -1.09 -16.30
C GLU A 316 -1.35 -2.62 -16.27
N ILE A 317 -1.70 -3.25 -17.40
CA ILE A 317 -1.73 -4.71 -17.54
C ILE A 317 -0.33 -5.28 -17.31
N ALA A 318 0.69 -4.73 -17.96
CA ALA A 318 2.07 -5.19 -17.81
C ALA A 318 2.60 -5.12 -16.37
N ILE A 319 2.16 -4.11 -15.59
CA ILE A 319 2.52 -3.96 -14.18
C ILE A 319 1.89 -5.06 -13.31
N ASN A 320 0.64 -5.44 -13.61
CA ASN A 320 -0.22 -6.19 -12.70
C ASN A 320 -0.48 -7.63 -13.10
N VAL A 321 -0.18 -8.01 -14.35
CA VAL A 321 -0.34 -9.36 -14.88
C VAL A 321 1.06 -9.94 -15.14
N PRO A 322 1.56 -10.82 -14.25
CA PRO A 322 2.91 -11.38 -14.36
C PRO A 322 3.18 -12.05 -15.71
N GLU A 323 2.22 -12.79 -16.23
CA GLU A 323 2.33 -13.55 -17.49
C GLU A 323 2.19 -12.68 -18.75
N PHE A 324 1.82 -11.40 -18.63
CA PHE A 324 1.61 -10.55 -19.81
C PHE A 324 2.92 -10.25 -20.53
N SER A 325 3.08 -10.74 -21.76
CA SER A 325 4.26 -10.47 -22.58
C SER A 325 4.15 -9.11 -23.27
N ILE A 326 5.22 -8.30 -23.18
CA ILE A 326 5.32 -7.03 -23.89
C ILE A 326 6.02 -7.15 -25.25
N ASN A 327 6.54 -8.33 -25.59
CA ASN A 327 7.26 -8.59 -26.84
C ASN A 327 6.46 -8.24 -28.11
N PRO A 328 5.13 -8.40 -28.16
CA PRO A 328 4.34 -7.98 -29.31
C PRO A 328 4.31 -6.46 -29.52
N PHE A 329 4.68 -5.67 -28.51
CA PHE A 329 4.58 -4.21 -28.51
C PHE A 329 5.94 -3.50 -28.50
N VAL A 330 6.96 -4.14 -27.94
CA VAL A 330 8.34 -3.65 -27.90
C VAL A 330 9.24 -4.85 -28.16
N ASP A 331 10.07 -4.80 -29.20
CA ASP A 331 10.95 -5.93 -29.50
C ASP A 331 12.02 -6.11 -28.38
N PRO A 332 12.51 -7.34 -28.13
CA PRO A 332 13.45 -7.60 -27.04
C PRO A 332 14.76 -6.79 -27.11
N LYS A 333 15.22 -6.40 -28.30
CA LYS A 333 16.43 -5.57 -28.46
C LYS A 333 16.12 -4.13 -28.03
N ALA A 334 14.99 -3.58 -28.45
CA ALA A 334 14.52 -2.27 -27.97
C ALA A 334 14.33 -2.24 -26.45
N GLN A 335 13.73 -3.28 -25.87
CA GLN A 335 13.61 -3.38 -24.42
C GLN A 335 14.99 -3.30 -23.72
N LEU A 336 16.00 -3.98 -24.25
CA LEU A 336 17.36 -3.94 -23.71
C LEU A 336 17.99 -2.55 -23.84
N GLU A 337 17.91 -1.91 -25.00
CA GLU A 337 18.46 -0.57 -25.24
C GLU A 337 17.83 0.47 -24.29
N ILE A 338 16.51 0.45 -24.12
CA ILE A 338 15.78 1.32 -23.19
C ILE A 338 16.25 1.12 -21.74
N ARG A 339 16.43 -0.14 -21.30
CA ARG A 339 16.90 -0.44 -19.94
C ARG A 339 18.32 0.04 -19.70
N LEU A 340 19.21 -0.17 -20.67
CA LEU A 340 20.59 0.30 -20.58
C LEU A 340 20.60 1.83 -20.52
N ALA A 341 19.87 2.51 -21.39
CA ALA A 341 19.73 3.96 -21.36
C ALA A 341 19.27 4.49 -19.99
N SER A 342 18.21 3.91 -19.41
CA SER A 342 17.70 4.31 -18.08
C SER A 342 18.74 4.11 -16.96
N LYS A 343 19.52 3.03 -17.02
CA LYS A 343 20.59 2.74 -16.05
C LYS A 343 21.75 3.73 -16.20
N GLU A 344 22.21 3.97 -17.42
CA GLU A 344 23.33 4.89 -17.70
C GLU A 344 23.02 6.32 -17.26
N ILE A 345 21.80 6.81 -17.53
CA ILE A 345 21.40 8.16 -17.09
C ILE A 345 20.95 8.21 -15.62
N ASN A 346 20.82 7.05 -14.95
CA ASN A 346 20.27 6.89 -13.60
C ASN A 346 18.93 7.64 -13.39
N SER A 347 18.01 7.52 -14.35
CA SER A 347 16.72 8.21 -14.31
C SER A 347 15.58 7.38 -14.92
N GLN A 348 14.38 7.60 -14.41
CA GLN A 348 13.13 7.03 -14.93
C GLN A 348 12.30 8.08 -15.70
N ARG A 349 12.85 9.26 -15.97
CA ARG A 349 12.18 10.31 -16.75
C ARG A 349 12.16 9.92 -18.22
N LEU A 350 10.95 9.67 -18.74
CA LEU A 350 10.76 9.23 -20.12
C LEU A 350 11.42 10.16 -21.15
N LYS A 351 11.37 11.49 -20.93
CA LYS A 351 12.00 12.47 -21.83
C LYS A 351 13.51 12.30 -21.88
N LEU A 352 14.19 12.16 -20.73
CA LEU A 352 15.64 11.99 -20.69
C LEU A 352 16.08 10.69 -21.36
N ILE A 353 15.31 9.61 -21.19
CA ILE A 353 15.59 8.33 -21.84
C ILE A 353 15.40 8.46 -23.35
N LYS A 354 14.32 9.11 -23.79
CA LYS A 354 14.01 9.33 -25.21
C LYS A 354 15.08 10.18 -25.90
N ASP A 355 15.54 11.24 -25.23
CA ASP A 355 16.62 12.11 -25.73
C ASP A 355 17.94 11.31 -25.83
N TYR A 356 18.26 10.48 -24.82
CA TYR A 356 19.49 9.65 -24.80
C TYR A 356 19.54 8.62 -25.94
N VAL A 357 18.40 8.01 -26.28
CA VAL A 357 18.28 7.06 -27.39
C VAL A 357 17.96 7.74 -28.74
N ASN A 358 18.19 9.06 -28.85
CA ASN A 358 17.99 9.85 -30.07
C ASN A 358 16.61 9.64 -30.71
N ASP A 359 15.56 9.69 -29.89
CA ASP A 359 14.16 9.56 -30.31
C ASP A 359 13.76 8.23 -30.98
N GLN A 360 14.65 7.23 -31.00
CA GLN A 360 14.44 5.93 -31.64
C GLN A 360 13.18 5.20 -31.16
N TYR A 361 12.79 5.39 -29.90
CA TYR A 361 11.62 4.76 -29.28
C TYR A 361 10.55 5.78 -28.89
N SER A 362 9.29 5.37 -29.04
CA SER A 362 8.13 6.13 -28.58
C SER A 362 8.06 6.17 -27.06
N TYR A 363 7.35 7.17 -26.52
CA TYR A 363 7.05 7.24 -25.09
C TYR A 363 6.31 6.00 -24.57
N PHE A 364 5.48 5.38 -25.41
CA PHE A 364 4.78 4.14 -25.05
C PHE A 364 5.75 2.97 -24.86
N GLU A 365 6.66 2.74 -25.80
CA GLU A 365 7.64 1.64 -25.74
C GLU A 365 8.57 1.80 -24.54
N ILE A 366 9.08 3.01 -24.31
CA ILE A 366 9.92 3.32 -23.14
C ILE A 366 9.17 2.98 -21.86
N ARG A 367 7.96 3.53 -21.71
CA ARG A 367 7.15 3.36 -20.51
C ARG A 367 6.74 1.91 -20.26
N LEU A 368 6.34 1.19 -21.29
CA LEU A 368 5.94 -0.22 -21.20
C LEU A 368 7.12 -1.09 -20.74
N THR A 369 8.30 -0.85 -21.29
CA THR A 369 9.54 -1.53 -20.91
C THR A 369 9.90 -1.29 -19.45
N LEU A 370 9.96 -0.02 -19.00
CA LEU A 370 10.36 0.32 -17.64
C LEU A 370 9.39 -0.25 -16.58
N CYS A 371 8.09 -0.26 -16.88
CA CYS A 371 7.07 -0.71 -15.94
C CYS A 371 6.98 -2.24 -15.80
N LYS A 372 7.20 -2.99 -16.90
CA LYS A 372 7.10 -4.46 -16.88
C LYS A 372 8.17 -5.09 -16.00
N GLU A 373 9.42 -4.71 -16.22
CA GLU A 373 10.53 -5.38 -15.55
C GLU A 373 10.91 -4.75 -14.21
N GLY A 374 10.56 -3.47 -13.97
CA GLY A 374 10.83 -2.77 -12.71
C GLY A 374 12.33 -2.76 -12.37
N ILE A 375 13.04 -1.70 -12.77
CA ILE A 375 14.51 -1.62 -12.65
C ILE A 375 15.01 -1.68 -11.20
#